data_AF-A0A444R3A2-F1
#
_entry.id   AF-A0A444R3A2-F1
#
_cell.length_a   1.000
_cell.length_b   1.000
_cell.length_c   1.000
_cell.angle_alpha   90.00
_cell.angle_beta   90.00
_cell.angle_gamma   90.00
#
_symmetry.space_group_name_H-M   'P 1'
#
loop_
_entity.id
_entity.type
_entity.pdbx_description
1 polymer ?
#
loop_
_entity_poly.entity_id
_entity_poly.type
_entity_poly.pdbx_seq_one_letter_code
_entity_poly.pdbx_strand_id
1 'polypeptide(L)'
;MPTSHENALQQRCQQIVTSPVLSPEQKRHFLALEAENNLPYPQLPAEARRALDEGVICDMFEGHAPYKPRYVLPDYARFLAHGSEWLELEGAKDLDDALSLLTILYHHVPSVTSMPVYLGQLDALLQPYVRILTQDEIDIRIKRFWRYLDRTLPDAFMHANIGPSDSPITRAILRADAELKQVSPNLTFIYDPDITPDDLLLEVAKN
;
A
#
# COMPACT_ATOMS: atom_id res chain seq x y z
N MET A 1 35.32 7.70 -24.65
CA MET A 1 34.37 8.83 -24.71
C MET A 1 33.04 8.26 -24.28
N PRO A 2 32.43 8.71 -23.17
CA PRO A 2 31.09 8.25 -22.83
C PRO A 2 30.12 8.59 -23.96
N THR A 3 29.18 7.70 -24.25
CA THR A 3 28.17 7.91 -25.29
C THR A 3 27.20 9.02 -24.89
N SER A 4 26.50 9.64 -25.85
CA SER A 4 25.51 10.70 -25.56
C SER A 4 24.42 10.22 -24.58
N HIS A 5 24.07 8.93 -24.61
CA HIS A 5 23.14 8.28 -23.68
C HIS A 5 23.67 8.21 -22.24
N GLU A 6 24.94 7.83 -22.05
CA GLU A 6 25.57 7.78 -20.71
C GLU A 6 25.62 9.18 -20.07
N ASN A 7 25.84 10.22 -20.88
CA ASN A 7 25.83 11.60 -20.42
C ASN A 7 24.41 12.05 -19.99
N ALA A 8 23.36 11.60 -20.70
CA ALA A 8 21.98 11.92 -20.35
C ALA A 8 21.52 11.25 -19.05
N LEU A 9 21.86 9.97 -18.84
CA LEU A 9 21.57 9.27 -17.57
C LEU A 9 22.26 9.97 -16.39
N GLN A 10 23.56 10.26 -16.53
CA GLN A 10 24.33 10.91 -15.47
C GLN A 10 23.72 12.26 -15.08
N GLN A 11 23.24 13.05 -16.04
CA GLN A 11 22.57 14.32 -15.78
C GLN A 11 21.26 14.14 -15.01
N ARG A 12 20.41 13.17 -15.37
CA ARG A 12 19.15 12.90 -14.64
C ARG A 12 19.43 12.42 -13.22
N CYS A 13 20.38 11.51 -13.03
CA CYS A 13 20.83 11.09 -11.70
C CYS A 13 21.37 12.27 -10.88
N GLN A 14 22.16 13.16 -11.49
CA GLN A 14 22.68 14.37 -10.82
C GLN A 14 21.53 15.27 -10.34
N GLN A 15 20.52 15.50 -11.19
CA GLN A 15 19.33 16.29 -10.83
C GLN A 15 18.59 15.70 -9.62
N ILE A 16 18.44 14.37 -9.56
CA ILE A 16 17.80 13.68 -8.44
C ILE A 16 18.60 13.89 -7.14
N VAL A 17 19.91 13.60 -7.15
CA VAL A 17 20.71 13.65 -5.92
C VAL A 17 20.84 15.08 -5.36
N THR A 18 20.89 16.10 -6.22
CA THR A 18 20.99 17.50 -5.80
C THR A 18 19.65 18.18 -5.55
N SER A 19 18.52 17.52 -5.85
CA SER A 19 17.20 18.14 -5.68
C SER A 19 16.96 18.56 -4.21
N PRO A 20 16.55 19.82 -3.94
CA PRO A 20 16.26 20.29 -2.59
C PRO A 20 14.83 19.96 -2.13
N VAL A 21 13.96 19.53 -3.04
CA VAL A 21 12.53 19.24 -2.76
C VAL A 21 12.25 17.76 -2.56
N LEU A 22 13.24 16.89 -2.81
CA LEU A 22 13.11 15.45 -2.64
C LEU A 22 13.69 14.99 -1.31
N SER A 23 12.94 14.15 -0.60
CA SER A 23 13.45 13.42 0.56
C SER A 23 14.52 12.39 0.14
N PRO A 24 15.36 11.90 1.07
CA PRO A 24 16.31 10.83 0.79
C PRO A 24 15.64 9.57 0.20
N GLU A 25 14.44 9.24 0.66
CA GLU A 25 13.68 8.09 0.16
C GLU A 25 13.19 8.29 -1.27
N GLN A 26 12.63 9.47 -1.59
CA GLN A 26 12.21 9.79 -2.95
C GLN A 26 13.40 9.81 -3.90
N LYS A 27 14.56 10.32 -3.48
CA LYS A 27 15.80 10.27 -4.28
C LYS A 27 16.20 8.83 -4.58
N ARG A 28 16.22 7.96 -3.57
CA ARG A 28 16.52 6.53 -3.74
C ARG A 28 15.55 5.87 -4.73
N HIS A 29 14.25 6.17 -4.61
CA HIS A 29 13.22 5.64 -5.52
C HIS A 29 13.45 6.10 -6.97
N PHE A 30 13.61 7.40 -7.21
CA PHE A 30 13.83 7.92 -8.57
C PHE A 30 15.14 7.45 -9.19
N LEU A 31 16.21 7.30 -8.40
CA LEU A 31 17.46 6.71 -8.88
C LEU A 31 17.27 5.25 -9.32
N ALA A 32 16.47 4.47 -8.59
CA ALA A 32 16.15 3.10 -8.99
C ALA A 32 15.37 3.07 -10.32
N LEU A 33 14.41 3.98 -10.51
CA LEU A 33 13.67 4.11 -11.77
C LEU A 33 14.57 4.50 -12.95
N GLU A 34 15.53 5.42 -12.75
CA GLU A 34 16.51 5.76 -13.79
C GLU A 34 17.42 4.58 -14.14
N ALA A 35 17.83 3.78 -13.16
CA ALA A 35 18.61 2.57 -13.39
C ALA A 35 17.82 1.52 -14.16
N GLU A 36 16.55 1.30 -13.80
CA GLU A 36 15.63 0.41 -14.49
C GLU A 36 15.41 0.84 -15.94
N ASN A 37 15.12 2.11 -16.18
CA ASN A 37 14.86 2.66 -17.52
C ASN A 37 16.11 2.74 -18.40
N ASN A 38 17.30 2.61 -17.82
CA ASN A 38 18.53 2.49 -18.58
C ASN A 38 18.77 1.06 -19.11
N LEU A 39 17.99 0.07 -18.66
CA LEU A 39 18.03 -1.27 -19.23
C LEU A 39 17.28 -1.32 -20.58
N PRO A 40 17.63 -2.28 -21.47
CA PRO A 40 16.92 -2.44 -22.73
C PRO A 40 15.45 -2.79 -22.52
N TYR A 41 14.58 -2.12 -23.26
CA TYR A 41 13.15 -2.46 -23.31
C TYR A 41 12.95 -3.88 -23.90
N PRO A 42 11.92 -4.64 -23.48
CA PRO A 42 11.62 -5.94 -24.04
C PRO A 42 11.46 -5.89 -25.57
N GLN A 43 11.93 -6.92 -26.27
CA GLN A 43 11.72 -6.99 -27.70
C GLN A 43 10.23 -7.15 -28.00
N LEU A 44 9.68 -6.21 -28.75
CA LEU A 44 8.28 -6.24 -29.21
C LEU A 44 8.24 -6.64 -30.69
N PRO A 45 7.20 -7.40 -31.12
CA PRO A 45 6.88 -7.51 -32.54
C PRO A 45 6.70 -6.14 -33.19
N ALA A 46 7.02 -6.01 -34.48
CA ALA A 46 7.01 -4.72 -35.19
C ALA A 46 5.65 -4.00 -35.14
N GLU A 47 4.54 -4.75 -35.18
CA GLU A 47 3.19 -4.21 -35.07
C GLU A 47 2.91 -3.65 -33.66
N ALA A 48 3.34 -4.36 -32.61
CA ALA A 48 3.20 -3.90 -31.23
C ALA A 48 4.07 -2.67 -30.94
N ARG A 49 5.29 -2.62 -31.48
CA ARG A 49 6.14 -1.43 -31.42
C ARG A 49 5.45 -0.23 -32.06
N ARG A 50 4.91 -0.40 -33.27
CA ARG A 50 4.20 0.67 -33.98
C ARG A 50 2.96 1.15 -33.20
N ALA A 51 2.16 0.21 -32.68
CA ALA A 51 0.99 0.54 -31.88
C ALA A 51 1.34 1.30 -30.59
N LEU A 52 2.46 0.96 -29.94
CA LEU A 52 2.94 1.68 -28.76
C LEU A 52 3.45 3.08 -29.12
N ASP A 53 4.23 3.20 -30.20
CA ASP A 53 4.79 4.48 -30.67
C ASP A 53 3.69 5.45 -31.17
N GLU A 54 2.61 4.92 -31.74
CA GLU A 54 1.42 5.69 -32.18
C GLU A 54 0.42 5.96 -31.03
N GLY A 55 0.65 5.42 -29.83
CA GLY A 55 -0.24 5.59 -28.67
C GLY A 55 -1.55 4.79 -28.74
N VAL A 56 -1.64 3.80 -29.62
CA VAL A 56 -2.79 2.87 -29.74
C VAL A 56 -2.84 1.91 -28.54
N ILE A 57 -1.66 1.53 -28.03
CA ILE A 57 -1.52 0.77 -26.77
C ILE A 57 -0.63 1.55 -25.80
N CYS A 58 -0.79 1.28 -24.51
CA CYS A 58 -0.02 1.90 -23.44
C CYS A 58 0.58 0.80 -22.56
N ASP A 59 1.87 0.88 -22.28
CA ASP A 59 2.58 -0.02 -21.36
C ASP A 59 2.52 0.49 -19.90
N MET A 60 1.62 1.44 -19.63
CA MET A 60 1.39 2.05 -18.33
C MET A 60 2.60 2.82 -17.77
N PHE A 61 3.65 3.04 -18.56
CA PHE A 61 4.88 3.74 -18.16
C PHE A 61 5.57 3.11 -16.93
N GLU A 62 5.50 1.78 -16.80
CA GLU A 62 6.02 1.05 -15.62
C GLU A 62 7.52 0.77 -15.67
N GLY A 63 8.20 1.23 -16.71
CA GLY A 63 9.64 1.10 -16.89
C GLY A 63 10.05 0.02 -17.86
N HIS A 64 11.34 0.01 -18.20
CA HIS A 64 11.87 -0.88 -19.24
C HIS A 64 12.14 -2.32 -18.74
N ALA A 65 12.32 -2.52 -17.44
CA ALA A 65 12.72 -3.82 -16.91
C ALA A 65 12.18 -4.02 -15.49
N PRO A 66 10.86 -4.12 -15.33
CA PRO A 66 10.23 -4.22 -14.01
C PRO A 66 10.72 -5.47 -13.27
N TYR A 67 11.32 -5.25 -12.11
CA TYR A 67 11.87 -6.30 -11.23
C TYR A 67 10.96 -6.61 -10.04
N LYS A 68 9.81 -5.94 -9.98
CA LYS A 68 8.83 -6.02 -8.89
C LYS A 68 7.44 -6.33 -9.47
N PRO A 69 6.61 -7.10 -8.76
CA PRO A 69 5.23 -7.32 -9.18
C PRO A 69 4.47 -5.99 -9.18
N ARG A 70 3.44 -5.88 -10.02
CA ARG A 70 2.58 -4.69 -10.03
C ARG A 70 1.80 -4.57 -8.73
N TYR A 71 1.07 -5.63 -8.39
CA TYR A 71 0.34 -5.78 -7.12
C TYR A 71 0.55 -7.18 -6.57
N VAL A 72 0.49 -7.30 -5.25
CA VAL A 72 0.47 -8.58 -4.54
C VAL A 72 -0.65 -8.55 -3.51
N LEU A 73 -1.14 -9.74 -3.15
CA LEU A 73 -2.10 -9.95 -2.08
C LEU A 73 -1.41 -10.79 -1.00
N PRO A 74 -0.70 -10.16 -0.04
CA PRO A 74 -0.07 -10.90 1.03
C PRO A 74 -1.12 -11.59 1.90
N ASP A 75 -0.80 -12.80 2.36
CA ASP A 75 -1.60 -13.49 3.37
C ASP A 75 -1.29 -12.90 4.75
N TYR A 76 -1.92 -11.76 5.04
CA TYR A 76 -1.74 -11.04 6.29
C TYR A 76 -2.19 -11.86 7.50
N ALA A 77 -3.22 -12.71 7.34
CA ALA A 77 -3.70 -13.56 8.42
C ALA A 77 -2.63 -14.59 8.81
N ARG A 78 -1.99 -15.24 7.83
CA ARG A 78 -0.87 -16.16 8.06
C ARG A 78 0.31 -15.45 8.73
N PHE A 79 0.66 -14.26 8.25
CA PHE A 79 1.74 -13.48 8.87
C PHE A 79 1.42 -13.08 10.32
N LEU A 80 0.20 -12.61 10.59
CA LEU A 80 -0.21 -12.28 11.95
C LEU A 80 -0.25 -13.51 12.86
N ALA A 81 -0.61 -14.69 12.34
CA ALA A 81 -0.65 -15.93 13.13
C ALA A 81 0.74 -16.49 13.46
N HIS A 82 1.72 -16.35 12.56
CA HIS A 82 2.99 -17.05 12.64
C HIS A 82 4.23 -16.15 12.73
N GLY A 83 4.08 -14.85 12.47
CA GLY A 83 5.19 -13.93 12.32
C GLY A 83 5.99 -14.20 11.04
N SER A 84 7.28 -13.87 11.08
CA SER A 84 8.22 -14.10 9.98
C SER A 84 9.61 -14.37 10.53
N GLU A 85 10.14 -15.56 10.25
CA GLU A 85 11.52 -15.91 10.60
C GLU A 85 12.53 -14.96 9.95
N TRP A 86 12.28 -14.54 8.69
CA TRP A 86 13.12 -13.59 7.98
C TRP A 86 13.17 -12.20 8.63
N LEU A 87 12.05 -11.77 9.22
CA LEU A 87 11.97 -10.49 9.93
C LEU A 87 12.26 -10.62 11.42
N GLU A 88 12.53 -11.84 11.91
CA GLU A 88 12.72 -12.16 13.34
C GLU A 88 11.51 -11.73 14.19
N LEU A 89 10.29 -11.93 13.66
CA LEU A 89 9.04 -11.55 14.32
C LEU A 89 8.24 -12.80 14.71
N GLU A 90 7.73 -12.82 15.95
CA GLU A 90 6.71 -13.78 16.38
C GLU A 90 5.31 -13.38 15.89
N GLY A 91 4.35 -14.31 15.95
CA GLY A 91 2.94 -14.02 15.67
C GLY A 91 2.30 -13.13 16.74
N ALA A 92 1.28 -12.37 16.32
CA ALA A 92 0.53 -11.46 17.17
C ALA A 92 -0.19 -12.19 18.32
N LYS A 93 -0.10 -11.64 19.54
CA LYS A 93 -0.81 -12.15 20.71
C LYS A 93 -2.00 -11.25 21.06
N ASP A 94 -1.94 -9.97 20.70
CA ASP A 94 -3.00 -8.99 20.93
C ASP A 94 -3.04 -7.92 19.82
N LEU A 95 -3.96 -6.96 19.96
CA LEU A 95 -4.18 -5.91 18.97
C LEU A 95 -2.94 -5.03 18.79
N ASP A 96 -2.18 -4.76 19.85
CA ASP A 96 -1.01 -3.90 19.78
C ASP A 96 0.12 -4.61 19.00
N ASP A 97 0.29 -5.92 19.20
CA ASP A 97 1.16 -6.75 18.36
C ASP A 97 0.70 -6.72 16.89
N ALA A 98 -0.60 -6.97 16.64
CA ALA A 98 -1.12 -7.07 15.27
C ALA A 98 -0.93 -5.76 14.48
N LEU A 99 -1.23 -4.61 15.10
CA LEU A 99 -1.01 -3.30 14.49
C LEU A 99 0.48 -3.07 14.22
N SER A 100 1.34 -3.34 15.18
CA SER A 100 2.80 -3.19 15.03
C SER A 100 3.33 -4.07 13.89
N LEU A 101 2.97 -5.36 13.88
CA LEU A 101 3.39 -6.31 12.85
C LEU A 101 2.94 -5.90 11.45
N LEU A 102 1.68 -5.47 11.28
CA LEU A 102 1.21 -4.96 9.98
C LEU A 102 2.01 -3.73 9.55
N THR A 103 2.26 -2.76 10.46
CA THR A 103 3.07 -1.58 10.10
C THR A 103 4.47 -1.97 9.63
N ILE A 104 5.10 -2.97 10.24
CA ILE A 104 6.40 -3.49 9.79
C ILE A 104 6.26 -4.15 8.42
N LEU A 105 5.36 -5.13 8.27
CA LEU A 105 5.24 -5.92 7.05
C LEU A 105 4.93 -5.04 5.83
N TYR A 106 4.11 -4.00 5.98
CA TYR A 106 3.77 -3.09 4.90
C TYR A 106 4.99 -2.46 4.20
N HIS A 107 6.07 -2.17 4.93
CA HIS A 107 7.32 -1.68 4.32
C HIS A 107 8.10 -2.75 3.53
N HIS A 108 7.70 -4.02 3.64
CA HIS A 108 8.28 -5.15 2.92
C HIS A 108 7.39 -5.70 1.82
N VAL A 109 6.18 -5.18 1.64
CA VAL A 109 5.26 -5.61 0.58
C VAL A 109 5.61 -4.89 -0.73
N PRO A 110 6.08 -5.61 -1.76
CA PRO A 110 6.47 -4.98 -3.02
C PRO A 110 5.25 -4.62 -3.87
N SER A 111 5.39 -3.58 -4.68
CA SER A 111 4.43 -3.21 -5.73
C SER A 111 5.12 -2.35 -6.79
N VAL A 112 4.37 -1.97 -7.83
CA VAL A 112 4.85 -0.99 -8.82
C VAL A 112 5.24 0.36 -8.18
N THR A 113 4.59 0.78 -7.11
CA THR A 113 4.89 2.03 -6.38
C THR A 113 5.97 1.85 -5.31
N SER A 114 6.41 0.61 -5.07
CA SER A 114 7.26 0.23 -3.94
C SER A 114 6.61 0.42 -2.56
N MET A 115 5.28 0.57 -2.51
CA MET A 115 4.44 0.63 -1.30
C MET A 115 3.29 -0.38 -1.40
N PRO A 116 2.73 -0.90 -0.30
CA PRO A 116 1.64 -1.86 -0.38
C PRO A 116 0.41 -1.22 -1.01
N VAL A 117 -0.15 -1.89 -2.00
CA VAL A 117 -1.38 -1.43 -2.64
C VAL A 117 -2.61 -1.98 -1.92
N TYR A 118 -2.58 -3.23 -1.46
CA TYR A 118 -3.67 -3.80 -0.65
C TYR A 118 -3.23 -3.98 0.80
N LEU A 119 -4.01 -3.48 1.75
CA LEU A 119 -3.75 -3.62 3.19
C LEU A 119 -4.53 -4.77 3.85
N GLY A 120 -5.33 -5.51 3.09
CA GLY A 120 -6.18 -6.55 3.65
C GLY A 120 -7.58 -6.08 4.01
N GLN A 121 -8.38 -7.04 4.47
CA GLN A 121 -9.67 -6.79 5.10
C GLN A 121 -9.43 -6.56 6.60
N LEU A 122 -9.13 -5.31 6.95
CA LEU A 122 -8.46 -4.95 8.20
C LEU A 122 -9.27 -5.31 9.44
N ASP A 123 -10.59 -5.14 9.40
CA ASP A 123 -11.44 -5.50 10.52
C ASP A 123 -11.43 -7.01 10.79
N ALA A 124 -11.57 -7.83 9.77
CA ALA A 124 -11.48 -9.28 9.89
C ALA A 124 -10.08 -9.75 10.34
N LEU A 125 -9.01 -9.07 9.88
CA LEU A 125 -7.64 -9.38 10.27
C LEU A 125 -7.35 -9.03 11.74
N LEU A 126 -7.88 -7.90 12.22
CA LEU A 126 -7.57 -7.38 13.55
C LEU A 126 -8.53 -7.89 14.64
N GLN A 127 -9.77 -8.20 14.29
CA GLN A 127 -10.79 -8.63 15.24
C GLN A 127 -10.38 -9.82 16.13
N PRO A 128 -9.69 -10.87 15.63
CA PRO A 128 -9.21 -11.99 16.47
C PRO A 128 -8.27 -11.57 17.60
N TYR A 129 -7.63 -10.40 17.47
CA TYR A 129 -6.66 -9.87 18.42
C TYR A 129 -7.25 -8.86 19.40
N VAL A 130 -8.53 -8.52 19.25
CA VAL A 130 -9.30 -7.75 20.22
C VAL A 130 -9.73 -8.67 21.37
N ARG A 131 -9.21 -8.40 22.57
CA ARG A 131 -9.52 -9.15 23.79
C ARG A 131 -10.45 -8.35 24.70
N ILE A 132 -10.00 -8.01 25.91
CA ILE A 132 -10.78 -7.29 26.92
C ILE A 132 -10.73 -5.75 26.75
N LEU A 133 -10.58 -5.27 25.51
CA LEU A 133 -10.49 -3.84 25.22
C LEU A 133 -11.88 -3.21 25.16
N THR A 134 -12.01 -2.02 25.73
CA THR A 134 -13.17 -1.15 25.54
C THR A 134 -13.17 -0.53 24.14
N GLN A 135 -14.32 -0.05 23.68
CA GLN A 135 -14.41 0.61 22.37
C GLN A 135 -13.48 1.85 22.29
N ASP A 136 -13.40 2.66 23.35
CA ASP A 136 -12.54 3.85 23.38
C ASP A 136 -11.05 3.48 23.21
N GLU A 137 -10.62 2.38 23.82
CA GLU A 137 -9.26 1.87 23.70
C GLU A 137 -8.94 1.36 22.28
N ILE A 138 -9.94 0.81 21.59
CA ILE A 138 -9.83 0.37 20.20
C ILE A 138 -9.77 1.59 19.28
N ASP A 139 -10.69 2.55 19.45
CA ASP A 139 -10.77 3.77 18.64
C ASP A 139 -9.45 4.56 18.67
N ILE A 140 -8.83 4.72 19.85
CA ILE A 140 -7.54 5.41 19.97
C ILE A 140 -6.43 4.69 19.19
N ARG A 141 -6.39 3.36 19.21
CA ARG A 141 -5.38 2.55 18.53
C ARG A 141 -5.58 2.58 17.02
N ILE A 142 -6.80 2.34 16.56
CA ILE A 142 -7.15 2.38 15.14
C ILE A 142 -6.91 3.76 14.56
N LYS A 143 -7.27 4.84 15.25
CA LYS A 143 -6.99 6.19 14.77
C LYS A 143 -5.50 6.49 14.61
N ARG A 144 -4.66 5.99 15.52
CA ARG A 144 -3.19 6.12 15.40
C ARG A 144 -2.65 5.33 14.23
N PHE A 145 -3.13 4.10 14.04
CA PHE A 145 -2.79 3.25 12.90
C PHE A 145 -3.24 3.87 11.58
N TRP A 146 -4.48 4.36 11.49
CA TRP A 146 -5.02 5.04 10.31
C TRP A 146 -4.14 6.23 9.92
N ARG A 147 -3.77 7.09 10.88
CA ARG A 147 -2.86 8.21 10.63
C ARG A 147 -1.47 7.76 10.17
N TYR A 148 -0.96 6.67 10.74
CA TYR A 148 0.34 6.12 10.34
C TYR A 148 0.34 5.72 8.86
N LEU A 149 -0.72 5.06 8.39
CA LEU A 149 -0.84 4.63 6.99
C LEU A 149 -0.67 5.82 6.03
N ASP A 150 -1.43 6.90 6.20
CA ASP A 150 -1.34 8.07 5.31
C ASP A 150 -0.01 8.82 5.41
N ARG A 151 0.63 8.83 6.60
CA ARG A 151 1.89 9.57 6.81
C ARG A 151 3.13 8.82 6.33
N THR A 152 3.05 7.49 6.20
CA THR A 152 4.22 6.66 5.90
C THR A 152 4.10 5.87 4.59
N LEU A 153 2.87 5.65 4.12
CA LEU A 153 2.55 4.94 2.89
C LEU A 153 1.63 5.82 2.00
N PRO A 154 2.04 7.03 1.60
CA PRO A 154 1.19 7.97 0.85
C PRO A 154 1.05 7.54 -0.63
N ASP A 155 0.41 6.41 -0.87
CA ASP A 155 0.14 5.88 -2.20
C ASP A 155 -1.35 5.99 -2.51
N ALA A 156 -1.68 6.71 -3.59
CA ALA A 156 -3.05 6.91 -4.05
C ALA A 156 -3.77 5.60 -4.44
N PHE A 157 -3.02 4.51 -4.68
CA PHE A 157 -3.58 3.19 -4.96
C PHE A 157 -3.77 2.32 -3.70
N MET A 158 -3.25 2.76 -2.54
CA MET A 158 -3.37 2.02 -1.29
C MET A 158 -4.84 1.89 -0.90
N HIS A 159 -5.30 0.67 -0.65
CA HIS A 159 -6.68 0.37 -0.30
C HIS A 159 -6.80 -0.63 0.84
N ALA A 160 -7.84 -0.46 1.64
CA ALA A 160 -8.23 -1.34 2.72
C ALA A 160 -9.70 -1.74 2.56
N ASN A 161 -10.02 -2.98 2.92
CA ASN A 161 -11.39 -3.46 2.96
C ASN A 161 -11.86 -3.60 4.41
N ILE A 162 -13.17 -3.45 4.60
CA ILE A 162 -13.89 -3.76 5.84
C ILE A 162 -15.27 -4.36 5.52
N GLY A 163 -15.99 -4.81 6.55
CA GLY A 163 -17.29 -5.47 6.43
C GLY A 163 -17.14 -6.92 5.95
N PRO A 164 -18.24 -7.65 5.68
CA PRO A 164 -19.63 -7.24 5.87
C PRO A 164 -20.13 -7.32 7.32
N SER A 165 -19.40 -8.02 8.19
CA SER A 165 -19.75 -8.19 9.60
C SER A 165 -19.56 -6.90 10.39
N ASP A 166 -20.42 -6.68 11.37
CA ASP A 166 -20.24 -5.60 12.33
C ASP A 166 -19.28 -6.00 13.46
N SER A 167 -18.26 -5.17 13.70
CA SER A 167 -17.27 -5.40 14.74
C SER A 167 -16.78 -4.09 15.36
N PRO A 168 -16.25 -4.13 16.60
CA PRO A 168 -15.61 -2.96 17.21
C PRO A 168 -14.52 -2.33 16.34
N ILE A 169 -13.77 -3.14 15.58
CA ILE A 169 -12.74 -2.64 14.64
C ILE A 169 -13.38 -1.97 13.43
N THR A 170 -14.41 -2.57 12.83
CA THR A 170 -15.14 -2.00 11.69
C THR A 170 -15.62 -0.59 12.02
N ARG A 171 -16.28 -0.42 13.18
CA ARG A 171 -16.77 0.87 13.67
C ARG A 171 -15.63 1.84 13.98
N ALA A 172 -14.54 1.37 14.58
CA ALA A 172 -13.37 2.21 14.87
C ALA A 172 -12.69 2.74 13.58
N ILE A 173 -12.61 1.91 12.54
CA ILE A 173 -12.05 2.30 11.23
C ILE A 173 -12.93 3.38 10.60
N LEU A 174 -14.25 3.17 10.55
CA LEU A 174 -15.19 4.17 10.01
C LEU A 174 -15.09 5.51 10.75
N ARG A 175 -15.03 5.50 12.08
CA ARG A 175 -14.84 6.75 12.87
C ARG A 175 -13.51 7.42 12.58
N ALA A 176 -12.42 6.66 12.49
CA ALA A 176 -11.11 7.20 12.18
C ALA A 176 -11.07 7.82 10.77
N ASP A 177 -11.74 7.19 9.81
CA ASP A 177 -11.84 7.66 8.44
C ASP A 177 -12.64 8.97 8.33
N ALA A 178 -13.87 8.99 8.88
CA ALA A 178 -14.73 10.18 8.94
C ALA A 178 -14.06 11.37 9.63
N GLU A 179 -13.31 11.11 10.71
CA GLU A 179 -12.67 12.17 11.49
C GLU A 179 -11.41 12.71 10.79
N LEU A 180 -10.54 11.82 10.29
CA LEU A 180 -9.24 12.23 9.75
C LEU A 180 -9.31 12.74 8.32
N LYS A 181 -10.27 12.26 7.49
CA LYS A 181 -10.48 12.67 6.08
C LYS A 181 -9.20 12.76 5.28
N GLN A 182 -8.37 11.74 5.45
CA GLN A 182 -7.06 11.65 4.84
C GLN A 182 -7.16 11.05 3.44
N VAL A 183 -6.09 11.18 2.66
CA VAL A 183 -6.10 10.79 1.24
C VAL A 183 -6.02 9.28 1.10
N SER A 184 -5.26 8.61 1.98
CA SER A 184 -5.07 7.17 1.97
C SER A 184 -5.28 6.54 3.36
N PRO A 185 -5.67 5.25 3.45
CA PRO A 185 -6.02 4.37 2.33
C PRO A 185 -7.41 4.68 1.76
N ASN A 186 -7.66 4.28 0.50
CA ASN A 186 -9.02 4.17 -0.02
C ASN A 186 -9.77 3.07 0.74
N LEU A 187 -10.93 3.38 1.30
CA LEU A 187 -11.72 2.44 2.09
C LEU A 187 -12.84 1.81 1.25
N THR A 188 -12.88 0.49 1.17
CA THR A 188 -13.99 -0.26 0.56
C THR A 188 -14.76 -1.01 1.63
N PHE A 189 -16.07 -0.80 1.69
CA PHE A 189 -16.98 -1.58 2.52
C PHE A 189 -17.63 -2.70 1.71
N ILE A 190 -17.45 -3.95 2.15
CA ILE A 190 -18.12 -5.12 1.58
C ILE A 190 -19.49 -5.22 2.24
N TYR A 191 -20.56 -5.21 1.46
CA TYR A 191 -21.93 -5.34 1.94
C TYR A 191 -22.46 -6.75 1.70
N ASP A 192 -23.14 -7.31 2.71
CA ASP A 192 -23.90 -8.54 2.58
C ASP A 192 -25.30 -8.34 3.21
N PRO A 193 -26.40 -8.51 2.45
CA PRO A 193 -27.75 -8.24 2.93
C PRO A 193 -28.21 -9.16 4.06
N ASP A 194 -27.58 -10.34 4.23
CA ASP A 194 -28.00 -11.32 5.23
C ASP A 194 -27.31 -11.08 6.59
N ILE A 195 -26.14 -10.43 6.60
CA ILE A 195 -25.32 -10.26 7.82
C ILE A 195 -24.90 -8.83 8.15
N THR A 196 -24.97 -7.88 7.21
CA THR A 196 -24.66 -6.48 7.49
C THR A 196 -25.87 -5.80 8.15
N PRO A 197 -25.73 -5.29 9.39
CA PRO A 197 -26.81 -4.55 10.04
C PRO A 197 -27.12 -3.22 9.34
N ASP A 198 -28.40 -2.83 9.31
CA ASP A 198 -28.85 -1.57 8.71
C ASP A 198 -28.16 -0.35 9.32
N ASP A 199 -27.91 -0.36 10.63
CA ASP A 199 -27.24 0.75 11.32
C ASP A 199 -25.74 0.85 10.96
N LEU A 200 -25.09 -0.26 10.59
CA LEU A 200 -23.74 -0.25 10.01
C LEU A 200 -23.76 0.34 8.62
N LEU A 201 -24.67 -0.11 7.76
CA LEU A 201 -24.81 0.43 6.41
C LEU A 201 -25.09 1.95 6.43
N LEU A 202 -25.95 2.41 7.34
CA LEU A 202 -26.25 3.82 7.53
C LEU A 202 -25.07 4.64 8.05
N GLU A 203 -24.14 4.04 8.80
CA GLU A 203 -22.90 4.70 9.21
C GLU A 203 -21.91 4.78 8.04
N VAL A 204 -21.74 3.71 7.28
CA VAL A 204 -20.91 3.68 6.06
C VAL A 204 -21.36 4.75 5.08
N ALA A 205 -22.67 4.87 4.83
CA ALA A 205 -23.23 5.85 3.88
C ALA A 205 -23.05 7.32 4.30
N LYS A 206 -22.65 7.60 5.55
CA LYS A 206 -22.38 8.97 6.04
C LYS A 206 -20.92 9.39 5.94
N ASN A 207 -20.01 8.42 5.71
CA ASN A 207 -18.57 8.69 5.58
C ASN A 207 -18.24 9.41 4.27
#